data_AF-A0A371E8C3-F1
#
_entry.id   AF-A0A371E8C3-F1
#
_cell.length_a   1.000
_cell.length_b   1.000
_cell.length_c   1.000
_cell.angle_alpha   90.00
_cell.angle_beta   90.00
_cell.angle_gamma   90.00
#
_symmetry.space_group_name_H-M   'P 1'
#
loop_
_entity.id
_entity.type
_entity.pdbx_description
1 polymer ?
#
loop_
_entity_poly.entity_id
_entity_poly.type
_entity_poly.pdbx_seq_one_letter_code
_entity_poly.pdbx_strand_id
1 'polypeptide(L)'
;MLKFLSRVKIEFNALDPRTASCMEFLAQCNSRKAKESNPACEVEVKRGKEERAPQITVTFVNGVEEVFDATSTPAQSIRNMILEKGQHLETEQMFREAGESWPVFIPHDELSQTAPPTKPNYYELFHTLLIVVAANAEQLYHGVLKH
;
A
#
# COMPACT_ATOMS: atom_id res chain seq x y z
N MET A 1 7.78 1.99 2.62
CA MET A 1 7.55 1.90 1.15
C MET A 1 8.21 0.64 0.64
N LEU A 2 9.55 0.58 0.49
CA LEU A 2 10.22 -0.62 -0.06
C LEU A 2 9.99 -1.93 0.71
N LYS A 3 9.66 -1.88 2.02
CA LYS A 3 9.23 -3.07 2.79
C LYS A 3 8.09 -3.88 2.14
N PHE A 4 7.26 -3.24 1.31
CA PHE A 4 6.13 -3.88 0.64
C PHE A 4 6.42 -4.34 -0.78
N LEU A 5 7.60 -4.00 -1.33
CA LEU A 5 7.93 -4.19 -2.74
C LEU A 5 9.06 -5.21 -2.90
N SER A 6 8.96 -6.07 -3.91
CA SER A 6 10.05 -6.91 -4.38
C SER A 6 10.87 -6.23 -5.49
N ARG A 7 10.22 -5.39 -6.31
CA ARG A 7 10.88 -4.70 -7.42
C ARG A 7 10.28 -3.31 -7.69
N VAL A 8 11.12 -2.38 -8.12
CA VAL A 8 10.76 -1.08 -8.67
C VAL A 8 11.47 -0.92 -10.01
N LYS A 9 10.73 -0.58 -11.05
CA LYS A 9 11.26 -0.28 -12.39
C LYS A 9 10.82 1.11 -12.82
N ILE A 10 11.79 1.99 -13.06
CA ILE A 10 11.56 3.37 -13.47
C ILE A 10 11.98 3.52 -14.92
N GLU A 11 11.05 3.89 -15.78
CA GLU A 11 11.24 3.93 -17.22
C GLU A 11 10.94 5.32 -17.76
N PHE A 12 11.89 5.95 -18.45
CA PHE A 12 11.65 7.24 -19.09
C PHE A 12 12.61 7.49 -20.25
N ASN A 13 12.24 8.41 -21.13
CA ASN A 13 13.14 8.97 -22.12
C ASN A 13 13.99 10.09 -21.49
N ALA A 14 15.30 10.06 -21.68
CA ALA A 14 16.21 11.05 -21.08
C ALA A 14 16.00 12.50 -21.59
N LEU A 15 15.32 12.67 -22.73
CA LEU A 15 14.97 13.96 -23.32
C LEU A 15 13.55 14.43 -22.95
N ASP A 16 12.74 13.59 -22.30
CA ASP A 16 11.40 13.99 -21.87
C ASP A 16 11.52 14.92 -20.65
N PRO A 17 10.94 16.14 -20.69
CA PRO A 17 11.02 17.08 -19.57
C PRO A 17 10.15 16.66 -18.37
N ARG A 18 9.23 15.69 -18.53
CA ARG A 18 8.24 15.29 -17.52
C ARG A 18 8.75 14.21 -16.57
N THR A 19 10.06 14.10 -16.37
CA THR A 19 10.68 13.03 -15.57
C THR A 19 10.82 13.37 -14.08
N ALA A 20 10.29 14.51 -13.63
CA ALA A 20 10.47 14.99 -12.27
C ALA A 20 10.01 13.95 -11.23
N SER A 21 8.81 13.38 -11.41
CA SER A 21 8.28 12.34 -10.52
C SER A 21 9.15 11.08 -10.51
N CYS A 22 9.66 10.64 -11.66
CA CYS A 22 10.59 9.50 -11.73
C CYS A 22 11.87 9.75 -10.91
N MET A 23 12.45 10.95 -11.02
CA MET A 23 13.68 11.29 -10.31
C MET A 23 13.47 11.44 -8.81
N GLU A 24 12.36 12.07 -8.40
CA GLU A 24 12.02 12.19 -6.98
C GLU A 24 11.74 10.81 -6.38
N PHE A 25 10.96 9.97 -7.06
CA PHE A 25 10.65 8.61 -6.60
C PHE A 25 11.92 7.74 -6.50
N LEU A 26 12.82 7.86 -7.48
CA LEU A 26 14.13 7.20 -7.42
C LEU A 26 14.95 7.64 -6.21
N ALA A 27 14.95 8.94 -5.87
CA ALA A 27 15.63 9.45 -4.69
C ALA A 27 15.00 8.91 -3.40
N GLN A 28 13.67 8.81 -3.34
CA GLN A 28 12.96 8.19 -2.21
C GLN A 28 13.33 6.72 -2.03
N CYS A 29 13.38 5.94 -3.13
CA CYS A 29 13.83 4.54 -3.12
C CYS A 29 15.28 4.42 -2.65
N ASN A 30 16.13 5.39 -2.99
CA ASN A 30 17.55 5.37 -2.63
C ASN A 30 17.87 5.85 -1.21
N SER A 31 16.89 6.40 -0.50
CA SER A 31 17.09 6.87 0.87
C SER A 31 17.53 5.72 1.79
N ARG A 32 18.40 6.02 2.77
CA ARG A 32 18.92 5.04 3.74
C ARG A 32 17.78 4.26 4.42
N LYS A 33 16.78 4.99 4.93
CA LYS A 33 15.60 4.40 5.58
C LYS A 33 14.82 3.45 4.66
N ALA A 34 14.71 3.76 3.36
CA ALA A 34 14.03 2.90 2.41
C ALA A 34 14.82 1.60 2.18
N LYS A 35 16.13 1.71 1.91
CA LYS A 35 17.00 0.55 1.70
C LYS A 35 17.09 -0.37 2.92
N GLU A 36 17.21 0.21 4.12
CA GLU A 36 17.22 -0.56 5.37
C GLU A 36 15.89 -1.30 5.60
N SER A 37 14.76 -0.75 5.13
CA SER A 37 13.45 -1.42 5.28
C SER A 37 13.29 -2.66 4.40
N ASN A 38 14.02 -2.74 3.28
CA ASN A 38 14.08 -3.93 2.44
C ASN A 38 15.32 -3.87 1.52
N PRO A 39 16.45 -4.50 1.92
CA PRO A 39 17.66 -4.51 1.11
C PRO A 39 17.57 -5.43 -0.11
N ALA A 40 16.59 -6.33 -0.16
CA ALA A 40 16.38 -7.26 -1.27
C ALA A 40 15.51 -6.68 -2.39
N CYS A 41 14.86 -5.53 -2.19
CA CYS A 41 14.06 -4.88 -3.23
C CYS A 41 14.96 -4.44 -4.39
N GLU A 42 14.68 -4.97 -5.59
CA GLU A 42 15.39 -4.58 -6.80
C GLU A 42 14.91 -3.21 -7.29
N VAL A 43 15.83 -2.29 -7.61
CA VAL A 43 15.49 -0.96 -8.15
C VAL A 43 16.21 -0.78 -9.48
N GLU A 44 15.45 -0.83 -10.58
CA GLU A 44 15.93 -0.69 -11.95
C GLU A 44 15.54 0.65 -12.54
N VAL A 45 16.45 1.28 -13.30
CA VAL A 45 16.17 2.51 -14.04
C VAL A 45 16.52 2.30 -15.52
N LYS A 46 15.52 2.31 -16.40
CA LYS A 46 15.70 2.19 -17.84
C LYS A 46 15.52 3.55 -18.52
N ARG A 47 16.64 4.13 -18.95
CA ARG A 47 16.69 5.38 -19.71
C ARG A 47 16.73 5.06 -21.20
N GLY A 48 15.64 5.30 -21.89
CA GLY A 48 15.51 5.04 -23.32
C GLY A 48 15.72 6.28 -24.19
N LYS A 49 15.88 6.06 -25.49
CA LYS A 49 15.68 7.08 -26.53
C LYS A 49 14.31 6.95 -27.22
N GLU A 50 13.60 5.86 -26.95
CA GLU A 50 12.24 5.64 -27.45
C GLU A 50 11.29 6.68 -26.88
N GLU A 51 10.35 7.13 -27.71
CA GLU A 51 9.32 8.09 -27.33
C GLU A 51 8.25 7.40 -26.48
N ARG A 52 8.58 7.20 -25.20
CA ARG A 52 7.71 6.59 -24.19
C ARG A 52 7.50 7.57 -23.05
N ALA A 53 6.26 7.70 -22.59
CA ALA A 53 5.96 8.49 -21.40
C ALA A 53 6.69 7.93 -20.16
N PRO A 54 7.17 8.80 -19.26
CA PRO A 54 7.67 8.42 -17.94
C PRO A 54 6.70 7.50 -17.17
N GLN A 55 7.20 6.37 -16.70
CA GLN A 55 6.43 5.34 -16.01
C GLN A 55 7.20 4.78 -14.82
N ILE A 56 6.46 4.46 -13.76
CA ILE A 56 6.99 3.74 -12.60
C ILE A 56 6.18 2.46 -12.45
N THR A 57 6.85 1.32 -12.56
CA THR A 57 6.25 0.01 -12.27
C THR A 57 6.78 -0.47 -10.93
N VAL A 58 5.89 -0.95 -10.06
CA VAL A 58 6.24 -1.58 -8.80
C VAL A 58 5.68 -2.99 -8.75
N THR A 59 6.45 -3.90 -8.19
CA THR A 59 6.03 -5.27 -7.92
C THR A 59 6.02 -5.43 -6.40
N PHE A 60 4.86 -5.78 -5.84
CA PHE A 60 4.70 -6.05 -4.42
C PHE A 60 5.33 -7.40 -4.05
N VAL A 61 5.63 -7.61 -2.77
CA VAL A 61 6.24 -8.88 -2.27
C VAL A 61 5.38 -10.12 -2.54
N ASN A 62 4.06 -9.95 -2.74
CA ASN A 62 3.14 -11.01 -3.12
C ASN A 62 3.07 -11.24 -4.65
N GLY A 63 3.86 -10.53 -5.45
CA GLY A 63 3.91 -10.64 -6.90
C GLY A 63 2.90 -9.76 -7.67
N VAL A 64 2.03 -9.02 -6.98
CA VAL A 64 1.11 -8.08 -7.65
C VAL A 64 1.91 -6.93 -8.27
N GLU A 65 1.70 -6.64 -9.54
CA GLU A 65 2.31 -5.50 -10.22
C GLU A 65 1.34 -4.32 -10.34
N GLU A 66 1.87 -3.11 -10.16
CA GLU A 66 1.16 -1.86 -10.45
C GLU A 66 2.03 -0.93 -11.28
N VAL A 67 1.38 -0.21 -12.19
CA VAL A 67 2.02 0.69 -13.14
C VAL A 67 1.43 2.08 -12.96
N PHE A 68 2.28 3.05 -12.67
CA PHE A 68 1.90 4.44 -12.47
C PHE A 68 2.38 5.30 -13.64
N ASP A 69 1.47 6.15 -14.14
CA ASP A 69 1.84 7.26 -15.01
C ASP A 69 2.58 8.33 -14.20
N ALA A 70 3.88 8.45 -14.46
CA ALA A 70 4.74 9.39 -13.74
C ALA A 70 4.71 10.80 -14.36
N THR A 71 3.97 11.02 -15.45
CA THR A 71 3.81 12.35 -16.05
C THR A 71 2.80 13.20 -15.31
N SER A 72 1.69 12.59 -14.86
CA SER A 72 0.59 13.27 -14.17
C SER A 72 0.56 13.01 -12.67
N THR A 73 1.21 11.94 -12.20
CA THR A 73 1.15 11.53 -10.80
C THR A 73 2.44 11.92 -10.07
N PRO A 74 2.36 12.77 -9.01
CA PRO A 74 3.53 13.12 -8.21
C PRO A 74 4.13 11.91 -7.48
N ALA A 75 5.45 11.91 -7.28
CA ALA A 75 6.16 10.83 -6.59
C ALA A 75 5.63 10.58 -5.16
N GLN A 76 5.25 11.62 -4.42
CA GLN A 76 4.64 11.48 -3.09
C GLN A 76 3.29 10.77 -3.15
N SER A 77 2.47 11.05 -4.15
CA SER A 77 1.17 10.37 -4.33
C SER A 77 1.39 8.89 -4.61
N ILE A 78 2.32 8.56 -5.51
CA ILE A 78 2.70 7.16 -5.81
C ILE A 78 3.19 6.44 -4.55
N ARG A 79 4.06 7.09 -3.77
CA ARG A 79 4.53 6.56 -2.48
C ARG A 79 3.39 6.25 -1.52
N ASN A 80 2.43 7.16 -1.39
CA ASN A 80 1.30 7.00 -0.48
C ASN A 80 0.40 5.83 -0.93
N MET A 81 0.10 5.74 -2.23
CA MET A 81 -0.66 4.61 -2.80
C MET A 81 0.03 3.26 -2.51
N ILE A 82 1.35 3.19 -2.65
CA ILE A 82 2.12 1.99 -2.32
C ILE A 82 2.04 1.65 -0.83
N LEU A 83 2.09 2.66 0.06
CA LEU A 83 2.00 2.45 1.50
C LEU A 83 0.62 1.92 1.90
N GLU A 84 -0.43 2.54 1.39
CA GLU A 84 -1.83 2.15 1.63
C GLU A 84 -2.07 0.73 1.13
N LYS A 85 -1.77 0.44 -0.14
CA LYS A 85 -1.92 -0.90 -0.71
C LYS A 85 -1.06 -1.94 0.03
N GLY A 86 0.18 -1.58 0.37
CA GLY A 86 1.06 -2.46 1.12
C GLY A 86 0.51 -2.84 2.49
N GLN A 87 -0.14 -1.90 3.19
CA GLN A 87 -0.80 -2.16 4.47
C GLN A 87 -2.00 -3.10 4.31
N HIS A 88 -2.85 -2.89 3.30
CA HIS A 88 -3.97 -3.80 3.03
C HIS A 88 -3.51 -5.23 2.75
N LEU A 89 -2.44 -5.39 1.96
CA LEU A 89 -1.86 -6.71 1.66
C LEU A 89 -1.24 -7.38 2.89
N GLU A 90 -0.59 -6.60 3.76
CA GLU A 90 -0.03 -7.07 5.04
C GLU A 90 -1.15 -7.55 5.97
N THR A 91 -2.24 -6.79 6.08
CA THR A 91 -3.43 -7.19 6.86
C THR A 91 -4.09 -8.45 6.30
N GLU A 92 -4.33 -8.51 4.99
CA GLU A 92 -4.86 -9.71 4.32
C GLU A 92 -4.02 -10.95 4.63
N GLN A 93 -2.69 -10.81 4.60
CA GLN A 93 -1.76 -11.89 4.94
C GLN A 93 -1.89 -12.34 6.40
N MET A 94 -2.02 -11.41 7.35
CA MET A 94 -2.24 -11.74 8.77
C MET A 94 -3.51 -12.58 8.99
N PHE A 95 -4.62 -12.22 8.33
CA PHE A 95 -5.87 -12.99 8.42
C PHE A 95 -5.70 -14.39 7.82
N ARG A 96 -5.07 -14.49 6.66
CA ARG A 96 -4.79 -15.79 6.02
C ARG A 96 -3.92 -16.69 6.89
N GLU A 97 -2.90 -16.14 7.57
CA GLU A 97 -2.03 -16.88 8.48
C GLU A 97 -2.76 -17.37 9.74
N ALA A 98 -3.78 -16.64 10.19
CA ALA A 98 -4.66 -17.07 11.27
C ALA A 98 -5.68 -18.14 10.84
N GLY A 99 -5.75 -18.47 9.54
CA GLY A 99 -6.76 -19.37 8.98
C GLY A 99 -8.13 -18.72 8.78
N GLU A 100 -8.19 -17.39 8.87
CA GLU A 100 -9.41 -16.60 8.74
C GLU A 100 -9.60 -16.10 7.30
N SER A 101 -10.86 -15.91 6.91
CA SER A 101 -11.18 -15.36 5.58
C SER A 101 -10.97 -13.84 5.54
N TRP A 102 -10.36 -13.36 4.46
CA TRP A 102 -10.29 -11.92 4.14
C TRP A 102 -11.06 -11.62 2.83
N PRO A 103 -11.90 -10.57 2.79
CA PRO A 103 -12.28 -9.69 3.89
C PRO A 103 -13.13 -10.43 4.94
N VAL A 104 -13.06 -9.98 6.19
CA VAL A 104 -13.85 -10.56 7.28
C VAL A 104 -15.33 -10.32 7.00
N PHE A 105 -16.10 -11.40 6.85
CA PHE A 105 -17.54 -11.32 6.78
C PHE A 105 -18.10 -11.27 8.21
N ILE A 106 -18.70 -10.15 8.59
CA ILE A 106 -19.39 -10.00 9.88
C ILE A 106 -20.89 -10.22 9.64
N PRO A 107 -21.50 -11.31 10.15
CA PRO A 107 -22.93 -11.55 10.04
C PRO A 107 -23.75 -10.42 10.67
N HIS A 108 -24.91 -10.10 10.08
CA HIS A 108 -25.77 -9.01 10.59
C HIS A 108 -26.25 -9.25 12.02
N ASP A 109 -26.46 -10.52 12.40
CA ASP A 109 -26.87 -10.91 13.74
C ASP A 109 -25.79 -10.59 14.80
N GLU A 110 -24.51 -10.62 14.43
CA GLU A 110 -23.39 -10.26 15.31
C GLU A 110 -23.23 -8.75 15.49
N LEU A 111 -23.62 -7.94 14.50
CA LEU A 111 -23.60 -6.47 14.60
C LEU A 111 -24.60 -5.95 15.64
N SER A 112 -25.67 -6.70 15.90
CA SER A 112 -26.73 -6.34 16.85
C SER A 112 -26.43 -6.77 18.30
N GLN A 113 -25.41 -7.62 18.48
CA GLN A 113 -25.01 -8.09 19.80
C GLN A 113 -24.19 -7.00 20.49
N THR A 114 -24.74 -6.44 21.57
CA THR A 114 -23.95 -5.65 22.51
C THR A 114 -22.85 -6.52 23.08
N ALA A 115 -21.59 -6.18 22.79
CA ALA A 115 -20.44 -6.86 23.38
C ALA A 115 -20.62 -6.93 24.90
N PRO A 116 -20.40 -8.11 25.52
CA PRO A 116 -20.49 -8.23 26.97
C PRO A 116 -19.56 -7.20 27.61
N PRO A 117 -19.94 -6.57 28.74
CA PRO A 117 -19.08 -5.60 29.40
C PRO A 117 -17.79 -6.29 29.83
N THR A 118 -16.72 -6.11 29.06
CA THR A 118 -15.38 -6.57 29.42
C THR A 118 -14.97 -5.80 30.66
N LYS A 119 -14.66 -6.51 31.75
CA LYS A 119 -14.00 -5.91 32.90
C LYS A 119 -12.72 -5.23 32.37
N PRO A 120 -12.47 -3.95 32.68
CA PRO A 120 -11.44 -3.19 32.00
C PRO A 120 -10.06 -3.72 32.40
N ASN A 121 -9.47 -4.54 31.53
CA ASN A 121 -8.03 -4.69 31.50
C ASN A 121 -7.54 -3.81 30.36
N TYR A 122 -6.96 -2.66 30.72
CA TYR A 122 -6.71 -1.53 29.83
C TYR A 122 -5.90 -1.90 28.56
N TYR A 123 -5.16 -3.00 28.56
CA TYR A 123 -4.34 -3.45 27.44
C TYR A 123 -5.13 -4.13 26.29
N GLU A 124 -6.24 -4.82 26.58
CA GLU A 124 -7.02 -5.49 25.53
C GLU A 124 -7.98 -4.54 24.81
N LEU A 125 -8.53 -3.55 25.52
CA LEU A 125 -9.46 -2.57 24.95
C LEU A 125 -8.82 -1.76 23.81
N PHE A 126 -7.52 -1.43 23.90
CA PHE A 126 -6.85 -0.74 22.79
C PHE A 126 -6.73 -1.62 21.56
N HIS A 127 -6.54 -2.93 21.72
CA HIS A 127 -6.35 -3.83 20.59
C HIS A 127 -7.68 -4.10 19.88
N THR A 128 -8.74 -4.41 20.62
CA THR A 128 -10.06 -4.65 20.04
C THR A 128 -10.66 -3.37 19.46
N LEU A 129 -10.48 -2.21 20.11
CA LEU A 129 -10.97 -0.94 19.59
C LEU A 129 -10.21 -0.51 18.33
N LEU A 130 -8.90 -0.77 18.23
CA LEU A 130 -8.16 -0.51 16.99
C LEU A 130 -8.69 -1.38 15.83
N ILE A 131 -8.93 -2.67 16.08
CA ILE A 131 -9.43 -3.61 15.07
C ILE A 131 -10.82 -3.18 14.59
N VAL A 132 -11.73 -2.84 15.51
CA VAL A 132 -13.10 -2.40 15.17
C VAL A 132 -13.11 -1.03 14.46
N VAL A 133 -12.24 -0.10 14.86
CA VAL A 133 -12.13 1.20 14.18
C VAL A 133 -11.51 1.06 12.79
N ALA A 134 -10.49 0.20 12.63
CA ALA A 134 -9.87 -0.06 11.34
C ALA A 134 -10.85 -0.73 10.36
N ALA A 135 -11.63 -1.71 10.81
CA ALA A 135 -12.63 -2.39 9.99
C ALA A 135 -13.80 -1.47 9.59
N ASN A 136 -14.24 -0.57 10.50
CA ASN A 136 -15.32 0.37 10.19
C ASN A 136 -14.89 1.52 9.26
N ALA A 137 -13.61 1.93 9.30
CA ALA A 137 -13.11 2.96 8.41
C ALA A 137 -13.14 2.52 6.94
N GLU A 138 -12.78 1.26 6.64
CA GLU A 138 -12.84 0.71 5.27
C GLU A 138 -14.27 0.61 4.72
N GLN A 139 -15.26 0.24 5.55
CA GLN A 139 -16.65 0.15 5.09
C GLN A 139 -17.28 1.52 4.82
N LEU A 140 -16.87 2.57 5.53
CA LEU A 140 -17.36 3.93 5.32
C LEU A 140 -16.83 4.56 4.02
N TYR A 141 -15.62 4.22 3.56
CA TYR A 141 -15.07 4.76 2.31
C TYR A 141 -15.70 4.14 1.05
N HIS A 142 -16.11 2.86 1.09
CA HIS A 142 -16.76 2.22 -0.05
C HIS A 142 -18.25 2.57 -0.21
N GLY A 143 -18.90 3.12 0.82
CA GLY A 143 -20.30 3.54 0.79
C GLY A 143 -20.58 4.92 0.20
N VAL A 144 -19.56 5.77 0.03
CA VAL A 144 -19.73 7.19 -0.37
C VAL A 144 -19.53 7.42 -1.89
N LEU A 145 -19.08 6.42 -2.64
CA LEU A 145 -18.87 6.50 -4.11
C LEU A 145 -19.97 5.86 -4.97
N LYS A 146 -21.12 5.53 -4.37
CA LYS A 146 -22.33 5.12 -5.08
C LYS A 146 -23.53 5.95 -4.63
N HIS A 147 -23.53 7.24 -4.97
CA HIS A 147 -24.76 8.01 -5.23
C HIS A 147 -24.44 9.23 -6.10
#